data_AF-A0A3C1A0T4-F1
#
_entry.id   AF-A0A3C1A0T4-F1
#
_cell.length_a   1.000
_cell.length_b   1.000
_cell.length_c   1.000
_cell.angle_alpha   90.00
_cell.angle_beta   90.00
_cell.angle_gamma   90.00
#
_symmetry.space_group_name_H-M   'P 1'
#
loop_
_entity.id
_entity.type
_entity.pdbx_description
1 polymer ?
#
loop_
_entity_poly.entity_id
_entity_poly.type
_entity_poly.pdbx_seq_one_letter_code
_entity_poly.pdbx_strand_id
1 'polypeptide(L)'
;MELVILGFLGLIVLVLIVVWLQTNSRINSLTERLLDSDRRIQEATTQSFGQIQQNLGELARTSHYMEEVGKEISGLSDLLRAPKLRGGIGELFLGDLLSQILSPEQYKLQHTFRSGERVDAVIILKAGMVPVDSKFPLESFQRMMVVEDEEERKRHRREFVRSVKGHIDDIARKYILPDEGTFNFALMYIPAENVYYETIIRDEALGEEKSLLNYALEKRVIPVSPNSFYAYLQAIALGLSGLQIEKRAQEIMRYLARLQGDFGRFK
;
A
#
# COMPACT_ATOMS: atom_id res chain seq x y z
N MET A 1 -73.52 -40.91 -33.16
CA MET A 1 -72.11 -41.16 -32.75
C MET A 1 -71.17 -40.07 -33.28
N GLU A 2 -71.31 -39.63 -34.53
CA GLU A 2 -70.40 -38.64 -35.15
C GLU A 2 -70.35 -37.26 -34.47
N LEU A 3 -71.49 -36.71 -34.01
CA LEU A 3 -71.53 -35.41 -33.34
C LEU A 3 -70.70 -35.36 -32.03
N VAL A 4 -70.68 -36.48 -31.29
CA VAL A 4 -69.94 -36.60 -30.02
C VAL A 4 -68.43 -36.65 -30.28
N ILE A 5 -68.02 -37.34 -31.36
CA ILE A 5 -66.62 -37.43 -31.79
C ILE A 5 -66.13 -36.07 -32.28
N LEU A 6 -66.93 -35.34 -33.06
CA LEU A 6 -66.62 -33.99 -33.52
C LEU A 6 -66.49 -32.99 -32.36
N GLY A 7 -67.36 -33.08 -31.34
CA GLY A 7 -67.26 -32.26 -30.13
C GLY A 7 -65.98 -32.53 -29.32
N PHE A 8 -65.59 -33.80 -29.20
CA PHE A 8 -64.36 -34.18 -28.49
C PHE A 8 -63.10 -33.74 -29.24
N LEU A 9 -63.08 -33.87 -30.58
CA LEU A 9 -62.02 -33.36 -31.44
C LEU A 9 -61.88 -31.84 -31.33
N GLY A 10 -62.99 -31.10 -31.33
CA GLY A 10 -62.99 -29.65 -31.14
C GLY A 10 -62.42 -29.23 -29.79
N LEU A 11 -62.75 -29.95 -28.72
CA LEU A 11 -62.20 -29.71 -27.38
C LEU A 11 -60.69 -29.98 -27.32
N ILE A 12 -60.22 -31.06 -27.95
CA ILE A 12 -58.78 -31.37 -28.02
C ILE A 12 -58.04 -30.26 -28.77
N VAL A 13 -58.56 -29.81 -29.92
CA VAL A 13 -57.94 -28.72 -30.69
C VAL A 13 -57.91 -27.43 -29.87
N LEU A 14 -59.00 -27.09 -29.17
CA LEU A 14 -59.04 -25.93 -28.29
C LEU A 14 -58.00 -26.01 -27.18
N VAL A 15 -57.89 -27.17 -26.50
CA VAL A 15 -56.89 -27.40 -25.44
C VAL A 15 -55.48 -27.30 -26.02
N LEU A 16 -55.20 -27.86 -27.19
CA LEU A 16 -53.91 -27.75 -27.86
C LEU A 16 -53.57 -26.30 -28.21
N ILE A 17 -54.55 -25.50 -28.69
CA ILE A 17 -54.36 -24.08 -28.97
C ILE A 17 -54.06 -23.32 -27.68
N VAL A 18 -54.78 -23.57 -26.59
CA VAL A 18 -54.55 -22.90 -25.30
C VAL A 18 -53.18 -23.26 -24.72
N VAL A 19 -52.79 -24.54 -24.75
CA VAL A 19 -51.46 -25.00 -24.32
C VAL A 19 -50.36 -24.39 -25.19
N TRP A 20 -50.57 -24.30 -26.51
CA TRP A 20 -49.63 -23.69 -27.44
C TRP A 20 -49.45 -22.19 -27.16
N LEU A 21 -50.54 -21.45 -26.95
CA LEU A 21 -50.51 -20.02 -26.58
C LEU A 21 -49.82 -19.78 -25.22
N GLN A 22 -50.07 -20.65 -24.24
CA GLN A 22 -49.43 -20.56 -22.93
C GLN A 22 -47.92 -20.90 -22.99
N THR A 23 -47.53 -21.83 -23.85
CA THR A 23 -46.12 -22.19 -24.05
C THR A 23 -45.37 -21.07 -24.76
N ASN A 24 -45.98 -20.46 -25.78
CA ASN A 24 -45.36 -19.38 -26.55
C ASN A 24 -45.13 -18.11 -25.69
N SER A 25 -46.09 -17.75 -24.83
CA SER A 25 -45.94 -16.62 -23.90
C SER A 25 -44.85 -16.85 -22.83
N ARG A 26 -44.69 -18.09 -22.34
CA ARG A 26 -43.60 -18.47 -21.44
C ARG A 26 -42.23 -18.39 -22.12
N ILE A 27 -42.13 -18.79 -23.39
CA ILE A 27 -40.90 -18.69 -24.17
C ILE A 27 -40.51 -17.22 -24.37
N ASN A 28 -41.45 -16.35 -24.74
CA ASN A 28 -41.16 -14.92 -24.93
C ASN A 28 -40.68 -14.23 -23.65
N SER A 29 -41.32 -14.50 -22.52
CA SER A 29 -40.92 -13.93 -21.23
C SER A 29 -39.58 -14.49 -20.70
N LEU A 30 -39.22 -15.73 -21.05
CA LEU A 30 -37.88 -16.27 -20.80
C LEU A 30 -36.82 -15.59 -21.67
N THR A 31 -37.10 -15.37 -22.95
CA THR A 31 -36.22 -14.65 -23.87
C THR A 31 -35.99 -13.21 -23.40
N GLU A 32 -37.03 -12.50 -22.95
CA GLU A 32 -36.89 -11.14 -22.39
C GLU A 32 -36.05 -11.12 -21.12
N ARG A 33 -36.23 -12.10 -20.20
CA ARG A 33 -35.40 -12.21 -18.99
C ARG A 33 -33.94 -12.52 -19.28
N LEU A 34 -33.67 -13.33 -20.31
CA LEU A 34 -32.30 -13.61 -20.75
C LEU A 34 -31.66 -12.37 -21.36
N LEU A 35 -32.39 -11.60 -22.17
CA LEU A 35 -31.90 -10.34 -22.73
C LEU A 35 -31.66 -9.26 -21.67
N ASP A 36 -32.51 -9.16 -20.64
CA ASP A 36 -32.30 -8.25 -19.50
C ASP A 36 -31.11 -8.69 -18.64
N SER A 37 -30.94 -9.99 -18.42
CA SER A 37 -29.79 -10.55 -17.72
C SER A 37 -28.49 -10.29 -18.48
N ASP A 38 -28.47 -10.51 -19.80
CA ASP A 38 -27.31 -10.23 -20.65
C ASP A 38 -26.95 -8.74 -20.64
N ARG A 39 -27.96 -7.84 -20.68
CA ARG A 39 -27.73 -6.39 -20.55
C ARG A 39 -27.13 -6.03 -19.20
N ARG A 40 -27.66 -6.55 -18.08
CA ARG A 40 -27.11 -6.30 -16.74
C ARG A 40 -25.70 -6.86 -16.59
N ILE A 41 -25.41 -8.00 -17.19
CA ILE A 41 -24.05 -8.59 -17.21
C ILE A 41 -23.11 -7.71 -18.04
N GLN A 42 -23.55 -7.20 -19.20
CA GLN A 42 -22.77 -6.26 -20.00
C GLN A 42 -22.52 -4.93 -19.28
N GLU A 43 -23.52 -4.39 -18.60
CA GLU A 43 -23.38 -3.15 -17.81
C GLU A 43 -22.44 -3.35 -16.62
N ALA A 44 -22.60 -4.42 -15.84
CA ALA A 44 -21.72 -4.75 -14.72
C ALA A 44 -20.28 -5.05 -15.18
N THR A 45 -20.12 -5.69 -16.35
CA THR A 45 -18.83 -5.95 -16.98
C THR A 45 -18.18 -4.64 -17.44
N THR A 46 -18.94 -3.77 -18.12
CA THR A 46 -18.44 -2.46 -18.58
C THR A 46 -18.04 -1.56 -17.41
N GLN A 47 -18.82 -1.57 -16.33
CA GLN A 47 -18.53 -0.81 -15.11
C GLN A 47 -17.29 -1.38 -14.39
N SER A 48 -17.13 -2.71 -14.33
CA SER A 48 -15.93 -3.35 -13.81
C SER A 48 -14.70 -3.08 -14.68
N PHE A 49 -14.83 -3.09 -16.00
CA PHE A 49 -13.75 -2.71 -16.93
C PHE A 49 -13.39 -1.22 -16.81
N GLY A 50 -14.37 -0.34 -16.58
CA GLY A 50 -14.14 1.08 -16.30
C GLY A 50 -13.41 1.30 -14.98
N GLN A 51 -13.76 0.54 -13.93
CA GLN A 51 -13.05 0.56 -12.65
C GLN A 51 -11.63 0.01 -12.78
N ILE A 52 -11.43 -1.07 -13.56
CA ILE A 52 -10.12 -1.64 -13.86
C ILE A 52 -9.29 -0.64 -14.69
N GLN A 53 -9.88 0.06 -15.66
CA GLN A 53 -9.22 1.14 -16.41
C GLN A 53 -8.90 2.36 -15.54
N GLN A 54 -9.75 2.71 -14.57
CA GLN A 54 -9.46 3.75 -13.58
C GLN A 54 -8.28 3.35 -12.70
N ASN A 55 -8.27 2.12 -12.18
CA ASN A 55 -7.17 1.60 -11.37
C ASN A 55 -5.87 1.48 -12.17
N LEU A 56 -5.95 1.09 -13.46
CA LEU A 56 -4.81 1.11 -14.39
C LEU A 56 -4.38 2.54 -14.74
N GLY A 57 -5.31 3.50 -14.79
CA GLY A 57 -5.04 4.93 -14.95
C GLY A 57 -4.37 5.55 -13.73
N GLU A 58 -4.73 5.12 -12.52
CA GLU A 58 -4.00 5.44 -11.28
C GLU A 58 -2.61 4.81 -11.26
N LEU A 59 -2.45 3.59 -11.79
CA LEU A 59 -1.14 2.98 -12.01
C LEU A 59 -0.29 3.77 -13.02
N ALA A 60 -0.90 4.25 -14.11
CA ALA A 60 -0.22 5.10 -15.10
C ALA A 60 0.15 6.49 -14.53
N ARG A 61 -0.69 7.06 -13.66
CA ARG A 61 -0.34 8.26 -12.88
C ARG A 61 0.80 8.00 -11.90
N THR A 62 0.84 6.82 -11.29
CA THR A 62 1.98 6.39 -10.46
C THR A 62 3.26 6.31 -11.29
N SER A 63 3.16 5.86 -12.55
CA SER A 63 4.30 5.82 -13.47
C SER A 63 4.75 7.22 -13.95
N HIS A 64 3.81 8.16 -14.14
CA HIS A 64 4.11 9.55 -14.45
C HIS A 64 4.71 10.30 -13.24
N TYR A 65 4.22 10.01 -12.03
CA TYR A 65 4.82 10.45 -10.77
C TYR A 65 6.23 9.91 -10.60
N MET A 66 6.50 8.64 -10.96
CA MET A 66 7.87 8.10 -10.97
C MET A 66 8.78 8.77 -12.00
N GLU A 67 8.27 9.22 -13.15
CA GLU A 67 9.03 10.01 -14.13
C GLU A 67 9.29 11.45 -13.65
N GLU A 68 8.31 12.06 -12.98
CA GLU A 68 8.39 13.42 -12.43
C GLU A 68 9.31 13.48 -11.21
N VAL A 69 9.18 12.54 -10.28
CA VAL A 69 10.12 12.28 -9.17
C VAL A 69 11.51 11.93 -9.73
N GLY A 70 11.60 11.14 -10.80
CA GLY A 70 12.84 10.86 -11.54
C GLY A 70 13.56 12.11 -12.06
N LYS A 71 12.81 13.14 -12.49
CA LYS A 71 13.36 14.43 -12.94
C LYS A 71 13.68 15.37 -11.76
N GLU A 72 12.91 15.31 -10.68
CA GLU A 72 13.18 16.02 -9.42
C GLU A 72 14.44 15.48 -8.70
N ILE A 73 14.78 14.20 -8.89
CA ILE A 73 15.97 13.51 -8.34
C ILE A 73 17.31 14.09 -8.84
N SER A 74 17.35 14.71 -10.02
CA SER A 74 18.57 15.42 -10.49
C SER A 74 18.74 16.78 -9.81
N GLY A 75 17.63 17.51 -9.58
CA GLY A 75 17.63 18.80 -8.86
C GLY A 75 17.78 18.68 -7.35
N LEU A 76 17.40 17.54 -6.76
CA LEU A 76 17.48 17.29 -5.32
C LEU A 76 18.93 17.21 -4.80
N SER A 77 19.84 16.70 -5.64
CA SER A 77 21.28 16.70 -5.37
C SER A 77 21.84 18.12 -5.18
N ASP A 78 21.25 19.11 -5.85
CA ASP A 78 21.61 20.53 -5.72
C ASP A 78 20.91 21.22 -4.55
N LEU A 79 19.69 20.82 -4.20
CA LEU A 79 18.99 21.33 -2.99
C LEU A 79 19.66 20.88 -1.69
N LEU A 80 20.20 19.66 -1.64
CA LEU A 80 20.97 19.13 -0.50
C LEU A 80 22.36 19.78 -0.33
N ARG A 81 22.83 20.55 -1.32
CA ARG A 81 24.12 21.29 -1.24
C ARG A 81 24.01 22.60 -0.46
N ALA A 82 22.82 23.17 -0.25
CA ALA A 82 22.67 24.45 0.45
C ALA A 82 22.82 24.31 1.99
N PRO A 83 23.81 24.97 2.65
CA PRO A 83 24.11 24.79 4.09
C PRO A 83 22.95 25.09 5.06
N LYS A 84 22.05 26.01 4.69
CA LYS A 84 20.97 26.50 5.57
C LYS A 84 19.73 25.59 5.65
N LEU A 85 19.59 24.63 4.74
CA LEU A 85 18.42 23.74 4.68
C LEU A 85 18.73 22.31 5.18
N ARG A 86 20.00 21.96 5.42
CA ARG A 86 20.42 20.56 5.71
C ARG A 86 19.88 19.96 7.01
N GLY A 87 19.56 20.81 8.00
CA GLY A 87 18.95 20.34 9.25
C GLY A 87 17.45 20.15 9.08
N GLY A 88 16.99 18.90 8.98
CA GLY A 88 15.57 18.56 8.96
C GLY A 88 14.94 18.38 7.58
N ILE A 89 15.68 18.47 6.46
CA ILE A 89 15.14 18.10 5.14
C ILE A 89 14.65 16.64 5.12
N GLY A 90 15.41 15.72 5.74
CA GLY A 90 15.01 14.32 5.81
C GLY A 90 13.68 14.13 6.53
N GLU A 91 13.51 14.82 7.65
CA GLU A 91 12.27 14.84 8.43
C GLU A 91 11.11 15.48 7.65
N LEU A 92 11.38 16.54 6.89
CA LEU A 92 10.40 17.22 6.05
C LEU A 92 9.88 16.28 4.95
N PHE A 93 10.78 15.62 4.19
CA PHE A 93 10.38 14.69 3.14
C PHE A 93 9.69 13.44 3.70
N LEU A 94 10.17 12.93 4.84
CA LEU A 94 9.51 11.85 5.57
C LEU A 94 8.07 12.25 5.92
N GLY A 95 7.87 13.44 6.50
CA GLY A 95 6.57 13.96 6.87
C GLY A 95 5.64 14.18 5.67
N ASP A 96 6.17 14.72 4.58
CA ASP A 96 5.43 14.96 3.34
C ASP A 96 4.92 13.63 2.75
N LEU A 97 5.80 12.63 2.60
CA LEU A 97 5.41 11.32 2.07
C LEU A 97 4.37 10.60 2.94
N LEU A 98 4.53 10.68 4.27
CA LEU A 98 3.55 10.14 5.21
C LEU A 98 2.18 10.81 5.02
N SER A 99 2.14 12.13 4.91
CA SER A 99 0.90 12.91 4.80
C SER A 99 0.14 12.69 3.49
N GLN A 100 0.84 12.35 2.41
CA GLN A 100 0.24 12.08 1.10
C GLN A 100 -0.48 10.73 1.05
N ILE A 101 -0.05 9.75 1.86
CA ILE A 101 -0.51 8.35 1.75
C ILE A 101 -1.33 7.92 2.97
N LEU A 102 -0.95 8.39 4.17
CA LEU A 102 -1.57 7.99 5.43
C LEU A 102 -2.42 9.13 6.01
N SER A 103 -3.53 8.75 6.64
CA SER A 103 -4.35 9.69 7.41
C SER A 103 -3.62 10.17 8.67
N PRO A 104 -3.91 11.36 9.21
CA PRO A 104 -3.23 11.90 10.38
C PRO A 104 -3.27 11.01 11.63
N GLU A 105 -4.22 10.08 11.74
CA GLU A 105 -4.34 9.14 12.85
C GLU A 105 -3.44 7.90 12.67
N GLN A 106 -2.90 7.69 11.46
CA GLN A 106 -2.10 6.52 11.08
C GLN A 106 -0.60 6.77 11.19
N TYR A 107 -0.17 7.97 11.57
CA TYR A 107 1.23 8.26 11.88
C TYR A 107 1.34 9.38 12.92
N LYS A 108 2.51 9.51 13.52
CA LYS A 108 2.85 10.65 14.38
C LYS A 108 4.30 11.03 14.14
N LEU A 109 4.53 12.31 13.86
CA LEU A 109 5.87 12.88 13.78
C LEU A 109 6.42 13.14 15.19
N GLN A 110 7.74 13.07 15.32
CA GLN A 110 8.47 13.46 16.53
C GLN A 110 7.96 12.72 17.78
N HIS A 111 7.77 11.41 17.67
CA HIS A 111 7.28 10.58 18.77
C HIS A 111 8.38 10.40 19.82
N THR A 112 8.04 10.65 21.09
CA THR A 112 8.98 10.53 22.22
C THR A 112 8.60 9.30 23.05
N PHE A 113 9.56 8.40 23.24
CA PHE A 113 9.43 7.20 24.08
C PHE A 113 9.61 7.55 25.56
N ARG A 114 9.29 6.62 26.47
CA ARG A 114 9.41 6.84 27.92
C ARG A 114 10.82 7.20 28.39
N SER A 115 11.83 6.75 27.66
CA SER A 115 13.24 7.08 27.90
C SER A 115 13.59 8.56 27.62
N GLY A 116 12.71 9.30 26.95
CA GLY A 116 12.98 10.65 26.44
C GLY A 116 13.63 10.67 25.05
N GLU A 117 13.99 9.51 24.49
CA GLU A 117 14.46 9.39 23.12
C GLU A 117 13.32 9.71 22.14
N ARG A 118 13.65 10.43 21.06
CA ARG A 118 12.68 10.93 20.10
C ARG A 118 13.01 10.46 18.68
N VAL A 119 12.08 9.71 18.10
CA VAL A 119 12.12 9.24 16.72
C VAL A 119 11.38 10.20 15.79
N ASP A 120 11.85 10.32 14.55
CA ASP A 120 11.35 11.30 13.59
C ASP A 120 9.89 11.05 13.21
N ALA A 121 9.50 9.78 13.06
CA ALA A 121 8.10 9.38 12.90
C ALA A 121 7.82 7.99 13.48
N VAL A 122 6.54 7.73 13.76
CA VAL A 122 5.98 6.39 13.95
C VAL A 122 4.79 6.21 13.02
N ILE A 123 4.71 5.06 12.36
CA ILE A 123 3.52 4.61 11.63
C ILE A 123 2.68 3.78 12.61
N ILE A 124 1.40 4.10 12.73
CA ILE A 124 0.48 3.50 13.69
C ILE A 124 -0.36 2.43 12.97
N LEU A 125 -0.15 1.17 13.34
CA LEU A 125 -0.93 0.03 12.87
C LEU A 125 -1.78 -0.53 14.00
N LYS A 126 -2.77 -1.39 13.68
CA LYS A 126 -3.66 -1.99 14.71
C LYS A 126 -2.89 -2.77 15.80
N ALA A 127 -1.78 -3.41 15.44
CA ALA A 127 -1.03 -4.30 16.31
C ALA A 127 0.20 -3.65 16.96
N GLY A 128 0.52 -2.39 16.61
CA GLY A 128 1.70 -1.70 17.14
C GLY A 128 2.18 -0.57 16.23
N MET A 129 3.32 0.00 16.60
CA MET A 129 3.93 1.12 15.89
C MET A 129 5.18 0.69 15.14
N VAL A 130 5.41 1.23 13.95
CA VAL A 130 6.66 1.07 13.20
C VAL A 130 7.44 2.38 13.29
N PRO A 131 8.56 2.42 14.04
CA PRO A 131 9.42 3.60 14.10
C PRO A 131 10.13 3.84 12.76
N VAL A 132 10.28 5.12 12.39
CA VAL A 132 10.99 5.57 11.19
C VAL A 132 11.92 6.71 11.57
N ASP A 133 13.23 6.52 11.40
CA ASP A 133 14.25 7.54 11.67
C ASP A 133 14.96 7.91 10.36
N SER A 134 15.16 9.21 10.14
CA SER A 134 15.73 9.80 8.92
C SER A 134 17.14 10.34 9.10
N LYS A 135 17.78 10.07 10.25
CA LYS A 135 19.12 10.59 10.58
C LYS A 135 20.20 9.80 9.87
N PHE A 136 20.49 10.21 8.64
CA PHE A 136 21.53 9.63 7.82
C PHE A 136 22.73 10.58 7.65
N PRO A 137 23.99 10.10 7.71
CA PRO A 137 25.19 10.93 7.68
C PRO A 137 25.55 11.41 6.26
N LEU A 138 24.68 12.21 5.65
CA LEU A 138 24.81 12.72 4.28
C LEU A 138 26.11 13.51 4.05
N GLU A 139 26.61 14.24 5.04
CA GLU A 139 27.85 15.00 4.92
C GLU A 139 29.08 14.09 4.71
N SER A 140 29.13 12.97 5.44
CA SER A 140 30.19 11.98 5.29
C SER A 140 30.13 11.30 3.92
N PHE A 141 28.92 11.06 3.40
CA PHE A 141 28.72 10.58 2.04
C PHE A 141 29.24 11.60 1.00
N GLN A 142 28.86 12.87 1.12
CA GLN A 142 29.29 13.92 0.20
C GLN A 142 30.82 14.07 0.17
N ARG A 143 31.47 14.06 1.35
CA ARG A 143 32.93 14.10 1.44
C ARG A 143 33.58 12.91 0.74
N MET A 144 33.06 11.70 0.93
CA MET A 144 33.55 10.50 0.24
C MET A 144 33.44 10.62 -1.29
N MET A 145 32.41 11.27 -1.81
CA MET A 145 32.15 11.36 -3.25
C MET A 145 32.98 12.42 -3.99
N VAL A 146 33.50 13.44 -3.30
CA VAL A 146 34.22 14.57 -3.91
C VAL A 146 35.74 14.38 -3.89
N VAL A 147 36.25 13.44 -3.08
CA VAL A 147 37.68 13.16 -2.95
C VAL A 147 38.20 12.43 -4.19
N GLU A 148 39.19 13.03 -4.85
CA GLU A 148 39.84 12.46 -6.05
C GLU A 148 40.94 11.44 -5.71
N ASP A 149 41.63 11.62 -4.58
CA ASP A 149 42.67 10.69 -4.12
C ASP A 149 42.05 9.35 -3.66
N GLU A 150 42.54 8.25 -4.22
CA GLU A 150 41.94 6.94 -3.99
C GLU A 150 42.12 6.44 -2.55
N GLU A 151 43.24 6.74 -1.91
CA GLU A 151 43.52 6.32 -0.54
C GLU A 151 42.72 7.13 0.48
N GLU A 152 42.59 8.44 0.28
CA GLU A 152 41.68 9.28 1.07
C GLU A 152 40.21 8.87 0.89
N ARG A 153 39.79 8.54 -0.34
CA ARG A 153 38.44 8.04 -0.61
C ARG A 153 38.15 6.75 0.15
N LYS A 154 39.11 5.81 0.22
CA LYS A 154 38.99 4.58 1.03
C LYS A 154 38.91 4.88 2.53
N ARG A 155 39.64 5.88 3.03
CA ARG A 155 39.58 6.31 4.44
C ARG A 155 38.20 6.89 4.78
N HIS A 156 37.71 7.84 3.98
CA HIS A 156 36.40 8.46 4.18
C HIS A 156 35.26 7.47 4.01
N ARG A 157 35.38 6.49 3.11
CA ARG A 157 34.40 5.40 3.01
C ARG A 157 34.33 4.58 4.29
N ARG A 158 35.46 4.18 4.89
CA ARG A 158 35.49 3.44 6.16
C ARG A 158 34.85 4.23 7.31
N GLU A 159 35.12 5.53 7.38
CA GLU A 159 34.50 6.43 8.37
C GLU A 159 32.98 6.53 8.16
N PHE A 160 32.55 6.67 6.90
CA PHE A 160 31.14 6.72 6.53
C PHE A 160 30.41 5.43 6.91
N VAL A 161 30.94 4.27 6.53
CA VAL A 161 30.39 2.94 6.88
C VAL A 161 30.27 2.80 8.40
N ARG A 162 31.29 3.19 9.16
CA ARG A 162 31.24 3.19 10.63
C ARG A 162 30.14 4.09 11.17
N SER A 163 29.98 5.28 10.61
CA SER A 163 28.91 6.21 10.99
C SER A 163 27.52 5.62 10.74
N VAL A 164 27.30 5.03 9.56
CA VAL A 164 26.02 4.38 9.21
C VAL A 164 25.73 3.19 10.14
N LYS A 165 26.73 2.34 10.42
CA LYS A 165 26.59 1.24 11.40
C LYS A 165 26.19 1.78 12.78
N GLY A 166 26.81 2.88 13.23
CA GLY A 166 26.44 3.56 14.47
C GLY A 166 24.99 4.04 14.50
N HIS A 167 24.49 4.63 13.41
CA HIS A 167 23.08 5.03 13.30
C HIS A 167 22.13 3.83 13.33
N ILE A 168 22.48 2.74 12.64
CA ILE A 168 21.71 1.48 12.68
C ILE A 168 21.62 0.97 14.13
N ASP A 169 22.74 0.94 14.85
CA ASP A 169 22.77 0.50 16.25
C ASP A 169 21.95 1.41 17.16
N ASP A 170 22.00 2.72 16.93
CA ASP A 170 21.18 3.69 17.65
C ASP A 170 19.70 3.48 17.41
N ILE A 171 19.28 3.32 16.15
CA ILE A 171 17.87 3.05 15.80
C ILE A 171 17.39 1.77 16.47
N ALA A 172 18.17 0.69 16.35
CA ALA A 172 17.82 -0.61 16.93
C ALA A 172 17.67 -0.53 18.45
N ARG A 173 18.58 0.16 19.14
CA ARG A 173 18.57 0.29 20.59
C ARG A 173 17.48 1.23 21.10
N LYS A 174 17.28 2.37 20.44
CA LYS A 174 16.45 3.47 20.97
C LYS A 174 14.98 3.34 20.61
N TYR A 175 14.66 2.68 19.50
CA TYR A 175 13.30 2.75 18.94
C TYR A 175 12.64 1.38 18.74
N ILE A 176 13.38 0.27 18.75
CA ILE A 176 12.78 -1.08 18.75
C ILE A 176 12.45 -1.46 20.20
N LEU A 177 11.27 -1.04 20.66
CA LEU A 177 10.78 -1.15 22.04
C LEU A 177 9.41 -1.86 22.08
N PRO A 178 9.36 -3.19 21.99
CA PRO A 178 8.09 -3.94 22.01
C PRO A 178 7.26 -3.73 23.29
N ASP A 179 7.92 -3.45 24.42
CA ASP A 179 7.30 -3.10 25.70
C ASP A 179 6.64 -1.71 25.71
N GLU A 180 6.99 -0.86 24.73
CA GLU A 180 6.33 0.41 24.43
C GLU A 180 5.40 0.31 23.19
N GLY A 181 5.14 -0.90 22.69
CA GLY A 181 4.16 -1.14 21.62
C GLY A 181 4.70 -0.97 20.21
N THR A 182 6.02 -0.98 20.00
CA THR A 182 6.60 -1.04 18.66
C THR A 182 6.61 -2.47 18.12
N PHE A 183 6.71 -2.62 16.80
CA PHE A 183 7.14 -3.88 16.21
C PHE A 183 8.60 -4.19 16.56
N ASN A 184 9.01 -5.42 16.29
CA ASN A 184 10.38 -5.90 16.45
C ASN A 184 11.35 -5.37 15.37
N PHE A 185 10.98 -4.33 14.64
CA PHE A 185 11.82 -3.71 13.60
C PHE A 185 11.55 -2.21 13.50
N ALA A 186 12.48 -1.49 12.90
CA ALA A 186 12.35 -0.07 12.57
C ALA A 186 12.80 0.21 11.13
N LEU A 187 12.38 1.33 10.57
CA LEU A 187 12.79 1.78 9.25
C LEU A 187 13.86 2.88 9.37
N MET A 188 14.91 2.77 8.57
CA MET A 188 15.92 3.82 8.40
C MET A 188 15.68 4.51 7.05
N TYR A 189 15.13 5.71 7.07
CA TYR A 189 14.82 6.48 5.88
C TYR A 189 16.04 7.24 5.37
N ILE A 190 16.46 6.95 4.14
CA ILE A 190 17.55 7.65 3.45
C ILE A 190 16.91 8.60 2.43
N PRO A 191 16.98 9.93 2.61
CA PRO A 191 16.17 10.90 1.86
C PRO A 191 16.62 11.13 0.41
N ALA A 192 17.47 10.27 -0.14
CA ALA A 192 17.99 10.39 -1.49
C ALA A 192 18.26 9.01 -2.11
N GLU A 193 17.69 8.77 -3.30
CA GLU A 193 17.73 7.47 -3.97
C GLU A 193 19.16 7.06 -4.36
N ASN A 194 19.94 8.00 -4.88
CA ASN A 194 21.34 7.77 -5.26
C ASN A 194 22.22 7.40 -4.05
N VAL A 195 21.97 8.06 -2.90
CA VAL A 195 22.66 7.76 -1.65
C VAL A 195 22.29 6.37 -1.16
N TYR A 196 21.01 6.01 -1.19
CA TYR A 196 20.53 4.67 -0.85
C TYR A 196 21.19 3.61 -1.74
N TYR A 197 21.20 3.81 -3.06
CA TYR A 197 21.78 2.85 -3.99
C TYR A 197 23.29 2.67 -3.76
N GLU A 198 24.04 3.76 -3.61
CA GLU A 198 25.49 3.68 -3.38
C GLU A 198 25.85 3.11 -2.01
N THR A 199 25.03 3.34 -0.99
CA THR A 199 25.32 2.94 0.40
C THR A 199 24.77 1.57 0.78
N ILE A 200 23.58 1.20 0.30
CA ILE A 200 22.88 -0.01 0.73
C ILE A 200 22.99 -1.10 -0.33
N ILE A 201 22.94 -0.74 -1.61
CA ILE A 201 22.91 -1.72 -2.71
C ILE A 201 24.31 -2.02 -3.24
N ARG A 202 25.17 -1.01 -3.41
CA ARG A 202 26.53 -1.18 -3.98
C ARG A 202 27.63 -1.53 -2.96
N ASP A 203 27.34 -1.44 -1.67
CA ASP A 203 28.33 -1.61 -0.59
C ASP A 203 28.96 -3.02 -0.52
N GLU A 204 28.46 -3.99 -1.30
CA GLU A 204 29.02 -5.33 -1.45
C GLU A 204 30.44 -5.37 -2.06
N ALA A 205 30.94 -4.26 -2.61
CA ALA A 205 32.12 -4.25 -3.48
C ALA A 205 33.50 -4.28 -2.79
N LEU A 206 33.61 -4.32 -1.45
CA LEU A 206 34.91 -4.06 -0.76
C LEU A 206 35.42 -5.13 0.22
N GLY A 207 34.84 -6.32 0.28
CA GLY A 207 35.43 -7.42 1.04
C GLY A 207 35.41 -7.24 2.58
N GLU A 208 34.58 -6.34 3.12
CA GLU A 208 34.15 -6.44 4.51
C GLU A 208 33.22 -7.66 4.65
N GLU A 209 33.34 -8.45 5.74
CA GLU A 209 32.64 -9.73 5.93
C GLU A 209 31.10 -9.64 5.86
N LYS A 210 30.50 -8.45 5.99
CA LYS A 210 29.05 -8.21 5.85
C LYS A 210 28.74 -6.83 5.25
N SER A 211 27.89 -6.80 4.22
CA SER A 211 27.34 -5.56 3.65
C SER A 211 26.52 -4.78 4.67
N LEU A 212 26.42 -3.45 4.50
CA LEU A 212 25.58 -2.58 5.34
C LEU A 212 24.12 -3.03 5.37
N LEU A 213 23.58 -3.52 4.26
CA LEU A 213 22.22 -4.09 4.20
C LEU A 213 22.08 -5.27 5.18
N ASN A 214 22.99 -6.23 5.11
CA ASN A 214 22.94 -7.40 5.99
C ASN A 214 23.10 -7.01 7.46
N TYR A 215 24.01 -6.07 7.76
CA TYR A 215 24.16 -5.54 9.12
C TYR A 215 22.87 -4.89 9.64
N ALA A 216 22.22 -4.05 8.82
CA ALA A 216 20.96 -3.41 9.18
C ALA A 216 19.87 -4.45 9.48
N LEU A 217 19.71 -5.45 8.60
CA LEU A 217 18.70 -6.49 8.75
C LEU A 217 18.94 -7.37 9.99
N GLU A 218 20.19 -7.71 10.31
CA GLU A 218 20.55 -8.42 11.55
C GLU A 218 20.14 -7.63 12.81
N LYS A 219 20.23 -6.30 12.74
CA LYS A 219 19.79 -5.37 13.79
C LYS A 219 18.29 -5.07 13.73
N ARG A 220 17.56 -5.71 12.81
CA ARG A 220 16.13 -5.49 12.56
C ARG A 220 15.81 -4.04 12.17
N VAL A 221 16.77 -3.38 11.52
CA VAL A 221 16.60 -2.07 10.91
C VAL A 221 16.50 -2.28 9.41
N ILE A 222 15.44 -1.78 8.79
CA ILE A 222 15.20 -1.93 7.36
C ILE A 222 15.51 -0.59 6.69
N PRO A 223 16.61 -0.49 5.92
CA PRO A 223 16.90 0.70 5.13
C PRO A 223 15.83 0.88 4.06
N VAL A 224 15.34 2.10 3.90
CA VAL A 224 14.39 2.46 2.85
C VAL A 224 14.80 3.78 2.20
N SER A 225 14.61 3.85 0.89
CA SER A 225 14.71 5.03 0.05
C SER A 225 13.33 5.69 -0.13
N PRO A 226 13.21 6.89 -0.74
CA PRO A 226 11.91 7.48 -1.03
C PRO A 226 10.99 6.56 -1.84
N ASN A 227 11.53 5.89 -2.86
CA ASN A 227 10.76 5.00 -3.73
C ASN A 227 10.29 3.74 -3.00
N SER A 228 11.20 3.07 -2.28
CA SER A 228 10.84 1.86 -1.53
C SER A 228 9.92 2.20 -0.38
N PHE A 229 10.14 3.31 0.32
CA PHE A 229 9.27 3.76 1.41
C PHE A 229 7.86 4.09 0.91
N TYR A 230 7.72 4.76 -0.24
CA TYR A 230 6.43 4.97 -0.89
C TYR A 230 5.70 3.64 -1.15
N ALA A 231 6.38 2.64 -1.70
CA ALA A 231 5.80 1.33 -1.95
C ALA A 231 5.36 0.62 -0.64
N TYR A 232 6.16 0.72 0.43
CA TYR A 232 5.79 0.20 1.75
C TYR A 232 4.55 0.89 2.31
N LEU A 233 4.48 2.23 2.24
CA LEU A 233 3.33 2.99 2.70
C LEU A 233 2.06 2.63 1.91
N GLN A 234 2.16 2.42 0.60
CA GLN A 234 1.04 1.97 -0.21
C GLN A 234 0.56 0.57 0.20
N ALA A 235 1.47 -0.38 0.42
CA ALA A 235 1.12 -1.71 0.92
C ALA A 235 0.44 -1.64 2.30
N ILE A 236 0.93 -0.77 3.18
CA ILE A 236 0.33 -0.52 4.49
C ILE A 236 -1.08 0.08 4.33
N ALA A 237 -1.25 1.10 3.49
CA ALA A 237 -2.54 1.76 3.24
C ALA A 237 -3.59 0.78 2.67
N LEU A 238 -3.18 -0.09 1.75
CA LEU A 238 -4.02 -1.17 1.22
C LEU A 238 -4.42 -2.15 2.31
N GLY A 239 -3.46 -2.58 3.15
CA GLY A 239 -3.74 -3.46 4.30
C GLY A 239 -4.70 -2.83 5.31
N LEU A 240 -4.51 -1.55 5.64
CA LEU A 240 -5.38 -0.80 6.55
C LEU A 240 -6.79 -0.63 5.98
N SER A 241 -6.92 -0.40 4.68
CA SER A 241 -8.23 -0.28 4.00
C SER A 241 -8.99 -1.60 3.98
N GLY A 242 -8.33 -2.72 3.67
CA GLY A 242 -8.94 -4.06 3.74
C GLY A 242 -9.47 -4.38 5.14
N LEU A 243 -8.71 -4.00 6.18
CA LEU A 243 -9.08 -4.15 7.58
C LEU A 243 -10.26 -3.27 8.02
N GLN A 244 -10.55 -2.15 7.33
CA GLN A 244 -11.74 -1.34 7.57
C GLN A 244 -12.97 -1.94 6.88
N ILE A 245 -12.81 -2.45 5.66
CA ILE A 245 -13.86 -3.15 4.93
C ILE A 245 -14.34 -4.38 5.72
N GLU A 246 -13.41 -5.17 6.27
CA GLU A 246 -13.74 -6.31 7.12
C GLU A 246 -14.58 -5.90 8.34
N LYS A 247 -14.19 -4.83 9.05
CA LYS A 247 -14.95 -4.31 10.21
C LYS A 247 -16.38 -3.91 9.82
N ARG A 248 -16.54 -3.18 8.71
CA ARG A 248 -17.85 -2.77 8.21
C ARG A 248 -18.71 -3.97 7.82
N ALA A 249 -18.11 -4.98 7.19
CA ALA A 249 -18.81 -6.22 6.86
C ALA A 249 -19.29 -6.96 8.12
N GLN A 250 -18.45 -7.06 9.16
CA GLN A 250 -18.84 -7.64 10.45
C GLN A 250 -19.98 -6.86 11.13
N GLU A 251 -19.97 -5.53 11.04
CA GLU A 251 -21.06 -4.70 11.54
C GLU A 251 -22.37 -4.95 10.77
N ILE A 252 -22.32 -4.99 9.44
CA ILE A 252 -23.49 -5.32 8.59
C ILE A 252 -24.05 -6.70 8.96
N MET A 253 -23.20 -7.72 9.08
CA MET A 253 -23.61 -9.07 9.50
C MET A 253 -24.27 -9.08 10.88
N ARG A 254 -23.76 -8.28 11.82
CA ARG A 254 -24.34 -8.14 13.16
C ARG A 254 -25.71 -7.47 13.11
N TYR A 255 -25.90 -6.46 12.26
CA TYR A 255 -27.20 -5.82 12.04
C TYR A 255 -28.20 -6.78 11.38
N LEU A 256 -27.79 -7.52 10.35
CA LEU A 256 -28.64 -8.52 9.70
C LEU A 256 -29.08 -9.64 10.67
N ALA A 257 -28.16 -10.12 11.52
CA ALA A 257 -28.48 -11.13 12.53
C ALA A 257 -29.50 -10.63 13.57
N ARG A 258 -29.41 -9.36 13.98
CA ARG A 258 -30.40 -8.72 14.87
C ARG A 258 -31.77 -8.62 14.20
N LEU A 259 -31.82 -8.14 12.96
CA LEU A 259 -33.07 -8.05 12.19
C LEU A 259 -33.74 -9.42 12.03
N GLN A 260 -32.98 -10.47 11.71
CA GLN A 260 -33.51 -11.83 11.61
C GLN A 260 -34.10 -12.34 12.94
N GLY A 261 -33.45 -12.02 14.07
CA GLY A 261 -33.97 -12.33 15.40
C GLY A 261 -35.28 -11.59 15.73
N ASP A 262 -35.40 -10.33 15.30
CA ASP A 262 -36.61 -9.53 15.48
C ASP A 262 -37.78 -10.07 14.64
N PHE A 263 -37.54 -10.47 13.37
CA PHE A 263 -38.57 -11.14 12.56
C PHE A 263 -39.02 -12.50 13.12
N GLY A 264 -38.13 -13.20 13.82
CA GLY A 264 -38.48 -14.44 14.53
C GLY A 264 -39.39 -14.23 15.74
N ARG A 265 -39.42 -13.03 16.32
CA ARG A 265 -40.30 -12.65 17.44
C ARG A 265 -41.71 -12.21 17.03
N PHE A 266 -41.95 -11.97 15.74
CA PHE A 266 -43.27 -11.62 15.19
C PHE A 266 -44.04 -12.83 14.63
N LYS A 267 -43.64 -14.06 14.99
CA LYS A 267 -44.38 -15.29 14.73
C LYS A 267 -45.12 -15.77 15.97
#